data_AF-M9R3F8-F1
#
_entry.id   AF-M9R3F8-F1
#
_cell.length_a   1.000
_cell.length_b   1.000
_cell.length_c   1.000
_cell.angle_alpha   90.00
_cell.angle_beta   90.00
_cell.angle_gamma   90.00
#
_symmetry.space_group_name_H-M   'P 1'
#
loop_
_entity.id
_entity.type
_entity.pdbx_description
1 polymer ?
#
loop_
_entity_poly.entity_id
_entity_poly.type
_entity_poly.pdbx_seq_one_letter_code
_entity_poly.pdbx_strand_id
1 'polypeptide(L)'
;MSNQKTLELIRIYIKSCAIGFVLSAIFVVLMLGFDVMGLGGLVARSDIGFVAVLTMWVLNGVVFAAVQFAYAIMSMADDDDDDDEPRGGHRAPTPVFLAEPIPIRVENTPRRR
;
A
#
# COMPACT_ATOMS: atom_id res chain seq x y z
N MET A 1 27.31 0.32 11.02
CA MET A 1 26.16 -0.52 10.63
C MET A 1 24.95 0.38 10.29
N SER A 2 25.02 1.21 9.25
CA SER A 2 23.93 2.14 8.87
C SER A 2 23.50 2.01 7.39
N ASN A 3 24.16 1.16 6.60
CA ASN A 3 23.90 1.04 5.16
C ASN A 3 22.77 0.04 4.81
N GLN A 4 22.16 -0.61 5.81
CA GLN A 4 21.13 -1.63 5.59
C GLN A 4 19.71 -1.05 5.58
N LYS A 5 19.39 -0.13 6.51
CA LYS A 5 18.05 0.48 6.59
C LYS A 5 17.67 1.25 5.31
N THR A 6 18.62 1.97 4.69
CA THR A 6 18.38 2.75 3.45
C THR A 6 18.03 1.90 2.23
N LEU A 7 18.62 0.70 2.11
CA LEU A 7 18.34 -0.22 1.00
C LEU A 7 16.97 -0.89 1.14
N GLU A 8 16.50 -1.06 2.38
CA GLU A 8 15.22 -1.71 2.69
C GLU A 8 14.03 -0.82 2.28
N LEU A 9 14.13 0.48 2.55
CA LEU A 9 13.19 1.51 2.06
C LEU A 9 13.09 1.52 0.53
N ILE A 10 14.24 1.51 -0.16
CA ILE A 10 14.29 1.50 -1.63
C ILE A 10 13.69 0.20 -2.19
N ARG A 11 13.88 -0.93 -1.52
CA ARG A 11 13.33 -2.22 -1.94
C ARG A 11 11.81 -2.24 -1.82
N ILE A 12 11.26 -1.66 -0.75
CA ILE A 12 9.81 -1.49 -0.58
C ILE A 12 9.26 -0.57 -1.68
N TYR A 13 9.93 0.54 -1.96
CA TYR A 13 9.57 1.48 -3.03
C TYR A 13 9.47 0.81 -4.41
N ILE A 14 10.53 0.11 -4.83
CA ILE A 14 10.59 -0.54 -6.15
C ILE A 14 9.51 -1.61 -6.27
N LYS A 15 9.22 -2.33 -5.19
CA LYS A 15 8.21 -3.40 -5.18
C LYS A 15 6.79 -2.84 -5.36
N SER A 16 6.46 -1.72 -4.70
CA SER A 16 5.18 -1.04 -4.86
C SER A 16 4.99 -0.46 -6.27
N CYS A 17 6.03 0.16 -6.83
CA CYS A 17 6.02 0.63 -8.22
C CYS A 17 5.83 -0.52 -9.22
N ALA A 18 6.51 -1.65 -9.01
CA ALA A 18 6.36 -2.82 -9.87
C ALA A 18 4.93 -3.38 -9.84
N ILE A 19 4.29 -3.43 -8.67
CA ILE A 19 2.90 -3.86 -8.54
C ILE A 19 1.96 -2.91 -9.31
N GLY A 20 2.14 -1.59 -9.18
CA GLY A 20 1.36 -0.61 -9.93
C GLY A 20 1.51 -0.76 -11.45
N PHE A 21 2.72 -1.08 -11.92
CA PHE A 21 3.01 -1.26 -13.35
C PHE A 21 2.44 -2.57 -13.93
N VAL A 22 2.41 -3.63 -13.12
CA VAL A 22 1.74 -4.89 -13.51
C VAL A 22 0.22 -4.68 -13.57
N LEU A 23 -0.35 -3.97 -12.60
CA LEU A 23 -1.78 -3.68 -12.58
C LEU A 23 -2.21 -2.82 -13.77
N SER A 24 -1.37 -1.88 -14.20
CA SER A 24 -1.63 -1.08 -15.40
C SER A 24 -1.59 -1.90 -16.69
N ALA A 25 -0.71 -2.90 -16.79
CA ALA A 25 -0.67 -3.80 -17.94
C ALA A 25 -2.00 -4.54 -18.08
N ILE A 26 -2.51 -5.08 -16.97
CA ILE A 26 -3.83 -5.74 -16.93
C ILE A 26 -4.93 -4.76 -17.34
N PHE A 27 -4.91 -3.54 -16.82
CA PHE A 27 -5.88 -2.50 -17.17
C PHE A 27 -5.87 -2.16 -18.67
N VAL A 28 -4.69 -1.95 -19.26
CA VAL A 28 -4.53 -1.66 -20.69
C VAL A 28 -5.02 -2.82 -21.55
N VAL A 29 -4.68 -4.06 -21.19
CA VAL A 29 -5.15 -5.26 -21.91
C VAL A 29 -6.67 -5.37 -21.86
N LEU A 30 -7.29 -5.14 -20.69
CA LEU A 30 -8.75 -5.13 -20.55
C LEU A 30 -9.37 -4.00 -21.39
N MET A 31 -8.79 -2.80 -21.38
CA MET A 31 -9.33 -1.66 -22.13
C MET A 31 -9.28 -1.89 -23.65
N LEU A 32 -8.20 -2.48 -24.16
CA LEU A 32 -8.09 -2.86 -25.57
C LEU A 32 -8.98 -4.06 -25.90
N GLY A 33 -9.09 -5.04 -24.99
CA GLY A 33 -9.89 -6.25 -25.19
C GLY A 33 -11.39 -5.98 -25.20
N PHE A 34 -11.88 -5.08 -24.36
CA PHE A 34 -13.27 -4.62 -24.36
C PHE A 34 -13.57 -3.57 -25.42
N ASP A 35 -12.59 -3.20 -26.24
CA ASP A 35 -12.68 -2.19 -27.29
C ASP A 35 -13.38 -0.91 -26.81
N VAL A 36 -12.92 -0.39 -25.66
CA VAL A 36 -13.52 0.79 -25.05
C VAL A 36 -13.45 1.94 -26.06
N MET A 37 -14.63 2.43 -26.49
CA MET A 37 -14.76 3.51 -27.47
C MET A 37 -14.18 3.19 -28.87
N GLY A 38 -13.98 1.91 -29.22
CA GLY A 38 -13.40 1.52 -30.52
C GLY A 38 -11.87 1.63 -30.60
N LEU A 39 -11.20 1.89 -29.48
CA LEU A 39 -9.75 2.08 -29.41
C LEU A 39 -8.97 0.80 -29.70
N GLY A 40 -9.45 -0.36 -29.26
CA GLY A 40 -8.81 -1.65 -29.52
C GLY A 40 -8.81 -1.97 -31.01
N GLY A 41 -9.93 -1.75 -31.68
CA GLY A 41 -10.06 -1.90 -33.14
C GLY A 41 -9.17 -0.93 -33.92
N LEU A 42 -9.08 0.33 -33.49
CA LEU A 42 -8.21 1.33 -34.12
C LEU A 42 -6.73 0.99 -33.96
N VAL A 43 -6.31 0.61 -32.75
CA VAL A 43 -4.93 0.26 -32.45
C VAL A 43 -4.52 -1.01 -33.20
N ALA A 44 -5.39 -2.00 -33.31
CA ALA A 44 -5.10 -3.26 -34.01
C ALA A 44 -4.92 -3.11 -35.53
N ARG A 45 -5.55 -2.10 -36.14
CA ARG A 45 -5.51 -1.86 -37.60
C ARG A 45 -4.50 -0.77 -38.01
N SER A 46 -3.88 -0.08 -37.04
CA SER A 46 -2.92 0.99 -37.30
C SER A 46 -1.48 0.47 -37.30
N ASP A 47 -0.67 0.91 -38.26
CA ASP A 47 0.78 0.63 -38.31
C ASP A 47 1.54 1.18 -37.07
N ILE A 48 0.94 2.12 -36.36
CA ILE A 48 1.45 2.73 -35.12
C ILE A 48 0.90 2.04 -33.86
N GLY A 49 0.10 0.98 -34.02
CA GLY A 49 -0.59 0.28 -32.93
C GLY A 49 0.34 -0.12 -31.78
N PHE A 50 1.53 -0.64 -32.09
CA PHE A 50 2.50 -1.02 -31.06
C PHE A 50 2.97 0.17 -30.20
N VAL A 51 3.27 1.31 -30.83
CA VAL A 51 3.68 2.53 -30.11
C VAL A 51 2.53 3.10 -29.29
N ALA A 52 1.29 3.01 -29.82
CA ALA A 52 0.10 3.40 -29.08
C ALA A 52 -0.09 2.54 -27.82
N VAL A 53 0.03 1.20 -27.92
CA VAL A 53 -0.05 0.31 -26.76
C VAL A 53 1.04 0.61 -25.75
N LEU A 54 2.29 0.76 -26.20
CA LEU A 54 3.42 1.05 -25.32
C LEU A 54 3.23 2.37 -24.58
N THR A 55 2.87 3.43 -25.30
CA THR A 55 2.65 4.77 -24.73
C THR A 55 1.48 4.75 -23.75
N MET A 56 0.37 4.10 -24.13
CA MET A 56 -0.79 3.95 -23.27
C MET A 56 -0.44 3.15 -22.01
N TRP A 57 0.33 2.07 -22.13
CA TRP A 57 0.75 1.26 -20.99
C TRP A 57 1.70 2.03 -20.05
N VAL A 58 2.70 2.73 -20.59
CA VAL A 58 3.64 3.50 -19.77
C VAL A 58 2.95 4.67 -19.08
N LEU A 59 2.16 5.48 -19.81
CA LEU A 59 1.43 6.61 -19.24
C LEU A 59 0.46 6.17 -18.14
N ASN A 60 -0.32 5.11 -18.39
CA ASN A 60 -1.20 4.56 -17.35
C ASN A 60 -0.39 3.93 -16.21
N GLY A 61 0.70 3.22 -16.52
CA GLY A 61 1.58 2.57 -15.56
C GLY A 61 2.20 3.52 -14.55
N VAL A 62 2.65 4.70 -14.99
CA VAL A 62 3.19 5.72 -14.08
C VAL A 62 2.11 6.22 -13.11
N VAL A 63 0.86 6.40 -13.56
CA VAL A 63 -0.25 6.82 -12.68
C VAL A 63 -0.56 5.75 -11.64
N PHE A 64 -0.66 4.48 -12.03
CA PHE A 64 -0.86 3.38 -11.08
C PHE A 64 0.31 3.21 -10.12
N ALA A 65 1.56 3.34 -10.60
CA ALA A 65 2.74 3.31 -9.77
C ALA A 65 2.77 4.47 -8.76
N ALA A 66 2.34 5.68 -9.14
CA ALA A 66 2.25 6.83 -8.25
C ALA A 66 1.27 6.59 -7.09
N VAL A 67 0.09 6.01 -7.37
CA VAL A 67 -0.89 5.68 -6.32
C VAL A 67 -0.39 4.56 -5.41
N GLN A 68 0.22 3.51 -5.97
CA GLN A 68 0.80 2.42 -5.17
C GLN A 68 1.97 2.91 -4.31
N PHE A 69 2.78 3.83 -4.83
CA PHE A 69 3.83 4.48 -4.07
C PHE A 69 3.26 5.32 -2.92
N ALA A 70 2.27 6.17 -3.19
CA ALA A 70 1.61 6.98 -2.16
C ALA A 70 1.00 6.10 -1.05
N TYR A 71 0.32 5.03 -1.44
CA TYR A 71 -0.23 4.04 -0.50
C TYR A 71 0.87 3.39 0.34
N ALA A 72 1.97 2.96 -0.28
CA ALA A 72 3.07 2.31 0.43
C ALA A 72 3.77 3.25 1.43
N ILE A 73 3.89 4.54 1.11
CA ILE A 73 4.40 5.55 2.05
C ILE A 73 3.45 5.76 3.21
N MET A 74 2.14 5.90 2.95
CA MET A 74 1.15 6.08 4.02
C MET A 74 1.05 4.83 4.91
N SER A 75 1.16 3.63 4.35
CA SER A 75 1.16 2.38 5.13
C SER A 75 2.44 2.20 5.95
N MET A 76 3.55 2.81 5.53
CA MET A 76 4.81 2.72 6.26
C MET A 76 4.86 3.69 7.45
N ALA A 77 4.11 4.80 7.39
CA ALA A 77 3.98 5.73 8.51
C ALA A 77 3.23 5.13 9.72
N ASP A 78 2.38 4.12 9.49
CA ASP A 78 1.74 3.35 10.57
C ASP A 78 2.69 2.28 11.18
N ASP A 79 3.75 1.87 10.46
CA ASP A 79 4.66 0.80 10.90
C ASP A 79 5.84 1.32 11.75
N ASP A 80 6.18 2.62 11.69
CA ASP A 80 7.35 3.21 12.40
C ASP A 80 7.07 3.55 13.89
N ASP A 81 5.84 3.38 14.39
CA ASP A 81 5.49 3.58 15.82
C ASP A 81 5.64 2.30 16.67
N ASP A 82 5.84 1.12 16.07
CA ASP A 82 5.95 -0.14 16.80
C ASP A 82 7.19 -0.96 16.39
N ASP A 83 8.33 -0.66 17.01
CA ASP A 83 9.42 -1.63 17.19
C ASP A 83 8.93 -2.77 18.12
N ASP A 84 8.07 -3.68 17.64
CA ASP A 84 7.99 -5.12 18.00
C ASP A 84 6.68 -5.79 17.50
N GLU A 85 6.84 -6.85 16.69
CA GLU A 85 5.89 -7.95 16.40
C GLU A 85 4.84 -7.84 15.26
N PRO A 86 4.28 -8.98 14.75
CA PRO A 86 4.31 -9.29 13.33
C PRO A 86 2.97 -9.08 12.60
N ARG A 87 3.10 -8.53 11.39
CA ARG A 87 2.14 -8.40 10.29
C ARG A 87 0.96 -9.40 10.32
N GLY A 88 -0.26 -8.90 10.49
CA GLY A 88 -1.45 -9.55 9.95
C GLY A 88 -2.77 -9.32 10.71
N GLY A 89 -3.72 -8.60 10.09
CA GLY A 89 -5.12 -8.90 10.32
C GLY A 89 -6.10 -7.74 10.13
N HIS A 90 -7.06 -7.93 9.22
CA HIS A 90 -8.35 -7.25 9.16
C HIS A 90 -9.20 -7.44 10.42
N ARG A 91 -8.78 -6.93 11.59
CA ARG A 91 -9.62 -7.00 12.79
C ARG A 91 -9.70 -5.65 13.45
N ALA A 92 -10.95 -5.26 13.68
CA ALA A 92 -11.37 -4.02 14.31
C ALA A 92 -10.45 -3.68 15.50
N PRO A 93 -10.12 -2.40 15.70
CA PRO A 93 -9.30 -1.98 16.84
C PRO A 93 -9.94 -2.51 18.12
N THR A 94 -9.33 -3.54 18.70
CA THR A 94 -9.59 -3.93 20.08
C THR A 94 -9.20 -2.74 20.93
N PRO A 95 -10.09 -2.22 21.79
CA PRO A 95 -9.78 -1.06 22.60
C PRO A 95 -8.60 -1.40 23.51
N VAL A 96 -7.43 -0.84 23.21
CA VAL A 96 -6.25 -0.90 24.05
C VAL A 96 -6.54 -0.04 25.27
N PHE A 97 -6.78 -0.68 26.42
CA PHE A 97 -6.86 0.03 27.69
C PHE A 97 -5.44 0.46 28.09
N LEU A 98 -5.02 1.63 27.62
CA LEU A 98 -3.77 2.33 28.00
C LEU A 98 -3.72 2.78 29.47
N ALA A 99 -4.68 2.38 30.31
CA ALA A 99 -4.70 2.70 31.72
C ALA A 99 -4.05 1.57 32.51
N GLU A 100 -2.75 1.71 32.79
CA GLU A 100 -2.08 0.89 33.79
C GLU A 100 -2.77 1.10 35.15
N PRO A 101 -3.34 0.05 35.78
CA PRO A 101 -4.09 0.22 37.01
C PRO A 101 -3.14 0.63 38.14
N ILE A 102 -3.30 1.87 38.62
CA ILE A 102 -2.51 2.40 39.72
C ILE A 102 -3.03 1.80 41.04
N PRO A 103 -2.21 1.08 41.81
CA PRO A 103 -2.64 0.52 43.08
C PRO A 103 -2.86 1.65 44.10
N ILE A 104 -4.12 1.92 44.41
CA ILE A 104 -4.51 2.79 45.52
C ILE A 104 -4.44 2.02 46.83
N ARG A 105 -3.61 2.52 47.76
CA ARG A 105 -3.49 1.95 49.10
C ARG A 105 -4.76 2.24 49.90
N VAL A 106 -5.56 1.19 50.13
CA VAL A 106 -6.68 1.25 51.06
C VAL A 106 -6.17 1.17 52.49
N GLU A 107 -6.40 2.22 53.26
CA GLU A 107 -6.13 2.20 54.69
C GLU A 107 -7.25 1.44 55.40
N ASN A 108 -6.89 0.31 56.03
CA ASN A 108 -7.81 -0.49 56.81
C ASN A 108 -8.10 0.25 58.13
N THR A 109 -9.06 1.19 58.11
CA THR A 109 -9.60 1.74 59.36
C THR A 109 -10.35 0.62 60.07
N PRO A 110 -9.91 0.18 61.27
CA PRO A 110 -10.61 -0.87 61.99
C PRO A 110 -12.01 -0.35 62.35
N ARG A 111 -13.03 -0.98 61.78
CA ARG A 111 -14.43 -0.71 62.10
C ARG A 111 -14.67 -1.14 63.55
N ARG A 112 -14.56 -0.19 64.48
CA ARG A 112 -14.81 -0.40 65.92
C ARG A 112 -16.26 -0.84 66.10
N ARG A 113 -16.44 -2.06 66.60
CA ARG A 113 -17.72 -2.65 66.95
C ARG A 113 -18.15 -2.19 68.34
#